data_AF-A0A672PTV9-F1
#
_entry.id   AF-A0A672PTV9-F1
#
_cell.length_a   1.000
_cell.length_b   1.000
_cell.length_c   1.000
_cell.angle_alpha   90.00
_cell.angle_beta   90.00
_cell.angle_gamma   90.00
#
_symmetry.space_group_name_H-M   'P 1'
#
loop_
_entity.id
_entity.type
_entity.pdbx_description
1 polymer ?
#
loop_
_entity_poly.entity_id
_entity_poly.type
_entity_poly.pdbx_seq_one_letter_code
_entity_poly.pdbx_strand_id
1 'polypeptide(L)'
;LSVCLSVCLYIYVYIHKQYKKNYSFTDLLPLDLLSRVLPVSGRARDGIRMVQSRGARGFQFSGSPQLFSFPASQLFINCNFFPAEFSIVVTLKIPQMAPEKSEYIFTLLEGDSDEPLLGLRLSQNKFHFLQKGHGSRKRITFKAVGLDDNRWHTVVLAVTGCYTILTVDCGTPLEELEIPFPDNLDTTGSTFFIASRRRWNGLFSGLIRQLVLLPGSDATSQICPSSEPRLSALSVPQALLHLPIKPSSTDLPLHPYEAEVRVTAGMSPPCGHSEEGHLWFNTLKRGLFLCDGIVWLTMLQVKEKLDYVEDHQDLFTNSETFDIEVFHIPSVGLFMATANRDSNLGSGIYKWTDGRFERYQNISTYDAQAWQYFTVGKKVCVDYQQNVILLLYSKRIANTDSPYQVLSTCTVNEHTFQKANNSLKMFFYWSYEVF
;
A
#
# COMPACT_ATOMS: atom_id res chain seq x y z
N LEU A 1 -25.77 -35.98 12.81
CA LEU A 1 -25.95 -34.53 12.58
C LEU A 1 -25.40 -33.64 13.69
N SER A 2 -25.73 -33.86 14.97
CA SER A 2 -25.27 -32.99 16.09
C SER A 2 -23.73 -32.93 16.28
N VAL A 3 -23.03 -34.05 16.05
CA VAL A 3 -21.56 -34.11 16.16
C VAL A 3 -20.87 -33.37 15.00
N CYS A 4 -21.40 -33.42 13.77
CA CYS A 4 -20.90 -32.63 12.63
C CYS A 4 -21.06 -31.14 12.86
N LEU A 5 -22.20 -30.69 13.41
CA LEU A 5 -22.42 -29.29 13.73
C LEU A 5 -21.47 -28.79 14.82
N SER A 6 -21.20 -29.59 15.86
CA SER A 6 -20.22 -29.23 16.89
C SER A 6 -18.78 -29.19 16.37
N VAL A 7 -18.38 -30.11 15.49
CA VAL A 7 -17.04 -30.10 14.90
C VAL A 7 -16.88 -28.96 13.88
N CYS A 8 -17.92 -28.65 13.08
CA CYS A 8 -17.94 -27.49 12.20
C CYS A 8 -17.89 -26.18 12.99
N LEU A 9 -18.61 -26.06 14.11
CA LEU A 9 -18.53 -24.87 14.98
C LEU A 9 -17.15 -24.78 15.65
N TYR A 10 -16.57 -25.91 16.07
CA TYR A 10 -15.25 -25.94 16.69
C TYR A 10 -14.15 -25.59 15.69
N ILE A 11 -14.25 -26.03 14.43
CA ILE A 11 -13.33 -25.68 13.35
C ILE A 11 -13.57 -24.24 12.89
N TYR A 12 -14.82 -23.76 12.78
CA TYR A 12 -15.13 -22.36 12.49
C TYR A 12 -14.59 -21.43 13.57
N VAL A 13 -14.75 -21.78 14.85
CA VAL A 13 -14.19 -21.05 16.00
C VAL A 13 -12.67 -21.21 16.07
N TYR A 14 -12.10 -22.35 15.69
CA TYR A 14 -10.65 -22.58 15.64
C TYR A 14 -9.99 -21.85 14.46
N ILE A 15 -10.65 -21.77 13.31
CA ILE A 15 -10.26 -20.97 12.14
C ILE A 15 -10.42 -19.49 12.47
N HIS A 16 -11.52 -19.04 13.09
CA HIS A 16 -11.64 -17.65 13.57
C HIS A 16 -10.65 -17.31 14.69
N LYS A 17 -10.26 -18.26 15.54
CA LYS A 17 -9.18 -18.08 16.55
C LYS A 17 -7.78 -18.12 15.92
N GLN A 18 -7.55 -18.87 14.86
CA GLN A 18 -6.30 -18.90 14.08
C GLN A 18 -6.16 -17.67 13.18
N TYR A 19 -7.25 -17.16 12.61
CA TYR A 19 -7.31 -15.83 11.97
C TYR A 19 -6.96 -14.69 12.94
N LYS A 20 -7.03 -14.95 14.25
CA LYS A 20 -6.60 -14.03 15.31
C LYS A 20 -5.18 -14.28 15.83
N LYS A 21 -4.38 -15.15 15.21
CA LYS A 21 -2.97 -15.32 15.59
C LYS A 21 -2.07 -15.54 14.36
N ASN A 22 -1.29 -14.49 14.11
CA ASN A 22 -0.15 -14.39 13.21
C ASN A 22 -0.47 -14.33 11.71
N TYR A 23 -1.16 -13.26 11.30
CA TYR A 23 -0.81 -12.62 10.04
C TYR A 23 0.61 -12.07 10.20
N SER A 24 1.58 -12.69 9.54
CA SER A 24 2.85 -12.04 9.25
C SER A 24 2.53 -10.81 8.40
N PHE A 25 2.73 -9.63 8.97
CA PHE A 25 2.40 -8.34 8.37
C PHE A 25 3.45 -8.02 7.30
N THR A 26 3.30 -8.59 6.10
CA THR A 26 4.23 -8.42 4.96
C THR A 26 3.61 -7.68 3.79
N ASP A 27 2.57 -6.87 4.00
CA ASP A 27 2.30 -5.77 3.08
C ASP A 27 3.32 -4.65 3.39
N LEU A 28 4.54 -4.81 2.89
CA LEU A 28 5.67 -3.88 3.03
C LEU A 28 5.45 -2.56 2.25
N LEU A 29 4.21 -2.22 1.92
CA LEU A 29 3.90 -1.04 1.13
C LEU A 29 4.01 0.22 2.00
N PRO A 30 4.63 1.30 1.50
CA PRO A 30 4.68 2.57 2.20
C PRO A 30 3.27 3.13 2.48
N LEU A 31 2.97 3.43 3.76
CA LEU A 31 1.71 4.02 4.20
C LEU A 31 1.85 5.54 4.33
N ASP A 32 1.30 6.30 3.39
CA ASP A 32 1.32 7.76 3.40
C ASP A 32 0.31 8.32 4.41
N LEU A 33 0.79 8.68 5.61
CA LEU A 33 -0.03 9.23 6.69
C LEU A 33 -0.52 10.65 6.36
N LEU A 34 0.26 11.40 5.58
CA LEU A 34 -0.07 12.77 5.19
C LEU A 34 -1.27 12.80 4.25
N SER A 35 -1.35 11.86 3.31
CA SER A 35 -2.46 11.73 2.36
C SER A 35 -3.82 11.54 3.04
N ARG A 36 -3.85 10.89 4.22
CA ARG A 36 -5.09 10.59 4.97
C ARG A 36 -5.77 11.82 5.55
N VAL A 37 -5.04 12.93 5.71
CA VAL A 37 -5.60 14.20 6.21
C VAL A 37 -5.88 15.21 5.10
N LEU A 38 -5.61 14.86 3.84
CA LEU A 38 -5.86 15.73 2.69
C LEU A 38 -7.30 15.56 2.19
N PRO A 39 -7.91 16.61 1.61
CA PRO A 39 -9.23 16.51 1.01
C PRO A 39 -9.20 15.65 -0.25
N VAL A 40 -10.18 14.76 -0.40
CA VAL A 40 -10.23 13.77 -1.51
C VAL A 40 -10.82 14.35 -2.80
N SER A 41 -11.46 15.53 -2.80
CA SER A 41 -12.10 16.07 -4.01
C SER A 41 -12.38 17.57 -3.90
N GLY A 42 -11.60 18.42 -4.60
CA GLY A 42 -11.97 19.80 -4.98
C GLY A 42 -12.36 20.83 -3.90
N ARG A 43 -12.48 20.44 -2.63
CA ARG A 43 -12.77 21.32 -1.51
C ARG A 43 -11.50 21.50 -0.70
N ALA A 44 -11.01 22.74 -0.60
CA ALA A 44 -9.95 23.06 0.34
C ALA A 44 -10.42 22.65 1.75
N ARG A 45 -9.63 21.84 2.46
CA ARG A 45 -9.83 21.61 3.89
C ARG A 45 -9.40 22.89 4.59
N ASP A 46 -10.31 23.48 5.38
CA ASP A 46 -9.96 24.61 6.23
C ASP A 46 -8.72 24.28 7.05
N GLY A 47 -7.74 25.16 7.02
CA GLY A 47 -6.54 25.03 7.84
C GLY A 47 -5.32 24.34 7.22
N ILE A 48 -5.41 23.72 6.03
CA ILE A 48 -4.22 23.23 5.31
C ILE A 48 -3.86 24.20 4.18
N ARG A 49 -2.64 24.75 4.21
CA ARG A 49 -2.11 25.62 3.15
C ARG A 49 -0.92 24.96 2.46
N MET A 50 -0.97 24.86 1.14
CA MET A 50 0.21 24.47 0.35
C MET A 50 1.15 25.67 0.21
N VAL A 51 2.43 25.48 0.51
CA VAL A 51 3.46 26.51 0.41
C VAL A 51 4.63 25.98 -0.41
N GLN A 52 5.10 26.78 -1.37
CA GLN A 52 6.31 26.51 -2.13
C GLN A 52 7.51 27.23 -1.51
N SER A 53 8.59 26.50 -1.27
CA SER A 53 9.83 27.03 -0.70
C SER A 53 11.03 26.37 -1.37
N ARG A 54 11.88 27.19 -2.03
CA ARG A 54 13.13 26.76 -2.68
C ARG A 54 12.97 25.50 -3.56
N GLY A 55 12.02 25.52 -4.50
CA GLY A 55 11.83 24.44 -5.49
C GLY A 55 10.89 23.32 -5.06
N ALA A 56 10.67 23.09 -3.76
CA ALA A 56 9.76 22.06 -3.26
C ALA A 56 8.51 22.65 -2.60
N ARG A 57 7.44 21.84 -2.53
CA ARG A 57 6.18 22.19 -1.88
C ARG A 57 5.92 21.31 -0.67
N GLY A 58 5.28 21.89 0.34
CA GLY A 58 4.75 21.16 1.48
C GLY A 58 3.52 21.84 2.06
N PHE A 59 2.89 21.15 3.01
CA PHE A 59 1.71 21.63 3.70
C PHE A 59 2.08 22.31 5.01
N GLN A 60 1.46 23.46 5.23
CA GLN A 60 1.40 24.17 6.51
C GLN A 60 0.02 23.92 7.13
N PHE A 61 -0.01 23.69 8.44
CA PHE A 61 -1.22 23.40 9.19
C PHE A 61 -1.60 24.59 10.09
N SER A 62 -2.89 24.91 10.13
CA SER A 62 -3.48 26.02 10.88
C SER A 62 -4.91 25.69 11.29
N GLY A 63 -5.40 26.18 12.42
CA GLY A 63 -6.75 25.86 12.89
C GLY A 63 -6.81 24.65 13.82
N SER A 64 -7.92 23.92 13.81
CA SER A 64 -8.21 22.89 14.83
C SER A 64 -7.49 21.56 14.55
N PRO A 65 -6.73 20.99 15.51
CA PRO A 65 -6.03 19.70 15.37
C PRO A 65 -6.89 18.54 14.88
N GLN A 66 -8.18 18.55 15.22
CA GLN A 66 -9.16 17.53 14.87
C GLN A 66 -9.34 17.43 13.35
N LEU A 67 -9.12 18.53 12.61
CA LEU A 67 -9.17 18.55 11.15
C LEU A 67 -8.04 17.75 10.49
N PHE A 68 -6.95 17.52 11.21
CA PHE A 68 -5.75 16.82 10.74
C PHE A 68 -5.58 15.49 11.47
N SER A 69 -6.71 14.82 11.73
CA SER A 69 -6.75 13.52 12.40
C SER A 69 -7.50 12.47 11.60
N PHE A 70 -7.13 11.21 11.80
CA PHE A 70 -7.83 10.07 11.23
C PHE A 70 -7.66 8.83 12.13
N PRO A 71 -8.68 7.95 12.21
CA PRO A 71 -8.60 6.76 13.05
C PRO A 71 -7.61 5.74 12.47
N ALA A 72 -6.88 5.07 13.36
CA ALA A 72 -5.86 4.09 13.00
C ALA A 72 -6.44 2.89 12.22
N SER A 73 -7.73 2.60 12.39
CA SER A 73 -8.48 1.59 11.63
C SER A 73 -8.54 1.86 10.12
N GLN A 74 -8.20 3.06 9.64
CA GLN A 74 -8.03 3.32 8.19
C GLN A 74 -6.75 2.71 7.62
N LEU A 75 -5.76 2.42 8.47
CA LEU A 75 -4.48 1.79 8.08
C LEU A 75 -4.42 0.34 8.53
N PHE A 76 -4.90 0.07 9.74
CA PHE A 76 -4.84 -1.22 10.42
C PHE A 76 -6.19 -1.93 10.31
N ILE A 77 -6.60 -2.28 9.08
CA ILE A 77 -7.94 -2.84 8.79
C ILE A 77 -8.03 -4.30 9.22
N ASN A 78 -7.02 -5.10 8.86
CA ASN A 78 -6.99 -6.55 9.07
C ASN A 78 -6.20 -6.97 10.32
N CYS A 79 -5.32 -6.09 10.81
CA CYS A 79 -4.48 -6.33 11.97
C CYS A 79 -4.39 -5.05 12.79
N ASN A 80 -4.96 -5.05 13.99
CA ASN A 80 -4.99 -3.88 14.85
C ASN A 80 -3.66 -3.62 15.59
N PHE A 81 -2.61 -4.39 15.31
CA PHE A 81 -1.32 -4.23 15.97
C PHE A 81 -0.38 -3.37 15.15
N PHE A 82 0.31 -2.44 15.81
CA PHE A 82 1.37 -1.65 15.18
C PHE A 82 2.57 -2.55 14.88
N PRO A 83 3.26 -2.41 13.73
CA PRO A 83 4.41 -3.26 13.40
C PRO A 83 5.54 -3.11 14.43
N ALA A 84 6.16 -4.22 14.80
CA ALA A 84 7.27 -4.26 15.76
C ALA A 84 8.55 -3.62 15.19
N GLU A 85 8.75 -3.77 13.88
CA GLU A 85 9.85 -3.18 13.11
C GLU A 85 9.27 -2.31 12.01
N PHE A 86 9.80 -1.12 11.83
CA PHE A 86 9.29 -0.15 10.87
C PHE A 86 10.26 0.99 10.64
N SER A 87 10.03 1.76 9.58
CA SER A 87 10.63 3.07 9.37
C SER A 87 9.57 4.16 9.27
N ILE A 88 9.83 5.32 9.86
CA ILE A 88 9.07 6.53 9.61
C ILE A 88 9.92 7.49 8.81
N VAL A 89 9.44 7.88 7.65
CA VAL A 89 10.13 8.81 6.75
C VAL A 89 9.39 10.13 6.73
N VAL A 90 10.10 11.20 7.06
CA VAL A 90 9.54 12.56 7.13
C VAL A 90 10.40 13.51 6.32
N THR A 91 9.80 14.22 5.36
CA THR A 91 10.46 15.34 4.68
C THR A 91 9.78 16.63 5.13
N LEU A 92 10.53 17.50 5.80
CA LEU A 92 10.00 18.69 6.45
C LEU A 92 10.94 19.89 6.36
N LYS A 93 10.38 21.07 6.61
CA LYS A 93 11.11 22.34 6.74
C LYS A 93 10.71 22.98 8.05
N ILE A 94 11.65 23.11 8.98
CA ILE A 94 11.38 23.65 10.31
C ILE A 94 11.96 25.08 10.41
N PRO A 95 11.13 26.09 10.74
CA PRO A 95 11.63 27.39 11.14
C PRO A 95 12.51 27.27 12.40
N GLN A 96 13.33 28.28 12.66
CA GLN A 96 14.14 28.30 13.88
C GLN A 96 13.26 28.17 15.13
N MET A 97 13.52 27.15 15.95
CA MET A 97 12.72 26.86 17.13
C MET A 97 13.20 27.68 18.33
N ALA A 98 12.26 28.28 19.06
CA ALA A 98 12.57 28.93 20.33
C ALA A 98 12.98 27.87 21.39
N PRO A 99 13.88 28.19 22.34
CA PRO A 99 14.45 27.19 23.27
C PRO A 99 13.43 26.40 24.09
N GLU A 100 12.33 27.02 24.51
CA GLU A 100 11.28 26.37 25.30
C GLU A 100 10.15 25.78 24.44
N LYS A 101 10.19 26.01 23.12
CA LYS A 101 9.14 25.58 22.21
C LYS A 101 9.30 24.12 21.84
N SER A 102 8.18 23.41 21.78
CA SER A 102 8.17 22.04 21.35
C SER A 102 6.88 21.68 20.63
N GLU A 103 7.03 20.97 19.53
CA GLU A 103 5.96 20.69 18.57
C GLU A 103 5.96 19.21 18.20
N TYR A 104 4.82 18.70 17.74
CA TYR A 104 4.68 17.30 17.33
C TYR A 104 4.55 17.22 15.81
N ILE A 105 5.33 16.35 15.17
CA ILE A 105 5.16 16.05 13.73
C ILE A 105 3.90 15.20 13.56
N PHE A 106 3.75 14.17 14.39
CA PHE A 106 2.50 13.43 14.55
C PHE A 106 2.46 12.73 15.90
N THR A 107 1.26 12.31 16.31
CA THR A 107 1.03 11.43 17.46
C THR A 107 -0.04 10.39 17.14
N LEU A 108 0.05 9.24 17.79
CA LEU A 108 -0.98 8.21 17.84
C LEU A 108 -1.51 8.12 19.27
N LEU A 109 -2.78 8.44 19.47
CA LEU A 109 -3.41 8.54 20.80
C LEU A 109 -4.55 7.52 20.93
N GLU A 110 -4.61 6.83 22.06
CA GLU A 110 -5.63 5.83 22.38
C GLU A 110 -6.87 6.48 23.01
N GLY A 111 -8.06 6.31 22.41
CA GLY A 111 -9.32 6.82 22.97
C GLY A 111 -9.24 8.31 23.36
N ASP A 112 -9.70 8.65 24.56
CA ASP A 112 -9.59 10.01 25.13
C ASP A 112 -8.30 10.24 25.94
N SER A 113 -7.37 9.28 25.94
CA SER A 113 -6.09 9.44 26.61
C SER A 113 -5.28 10.57 25.98
N ASP A 114 -4.73 11.43 26.82
CA ASP A 114 -3.75 12.42 26.39
C ASP A 114 -2.39 11.77 26.12
N GLU A 115 -2.12 10.56 26.61
CA GLU A 115 -0.82 9.89 26.47
C GLU A 115 -0.65 9.20 25.11
N PRO A 116 0.39 9.56 24.33
CA PRO A 116 0.62 8.97 23.02
C PRO A 116 1.13 7.53 23.13
N LEU A 117 0.53 6.63 22.34
CA LEU A 117 1.07 5.31 22.05
C LEU A 117 2.41 5.44 21.31
N LEU A 118 2.44 6.36 20.34
CA LEU A 118 3.57 6.66 19.47
C LEU A 118 3.58 8.15 19.16
N GLY A 119 4.74 8.76 18.97
CA GLY A 119 4.79 10.11 18.43
C GLY A 119 6.19 10.61 18.12
N LEU A 120 6.25 11.56 17.19
CA LEU A 120 7.47 12.28 16.87
C LEU A 120 7.35 13.71 17.36
N ARG A 121 8.32 14.14 18.15
CA ARG A 121 8.34 15.43 18.81
C ARG A 121 9.66 16.15 18.53
N LEU A 122 9.55 17.44 18.23
CA LEU A 122 10.67 18.32 17.95
C LEU A 122 10.86 19.29 19.12
N SER A 123 12.11 19.55 19.46
CA SER A 123 12.52 20.70 20.27
C SER A 123 13.83 21.26 19.69
N GLN A 124 14.30 22.38 20.23
CA GLN A 124 15.50 23.05 19.72
C GLN A 124 16.67 22.06 19.59
N ASN A 125 17.14 21.86 18.35
CA ASN A 125 18.22 20.96 17.98
C ASN A 125 18.09 19.50 18.51
N LYS A 126 16.86 19.03 18.75
CA LYS A 126 16.59 17.68 19.26
C LYS A 126 15.39 17.06 18.55
N PHE A 127 15.53 15.78 18.24
CA PHE A 127 14.47 14.95 17.68
C PHE A 127 14.11 13.87 18.70
N HIS A 128 12.84 13.78 19.06
CA HIS A 128 12.35 12.85 20.06
C HIS A 128 11.40 11.84 19.44
N PHE A 129 11.68 10.56 19.71
CA PHE A 129 10.76 9.48 19.44
C PHE A 129 10.10 9.05 20.76
N LEU A 130 8.76 9.11 20.78
CA LEU A 130 7.94 8.76 21.94
C LEU A 130 7.26 7.43 21.69
N GLN A 131 7.36 6.52 22.65
CA GLN A 131 6.73 5.22 22.59
C GLN A 131 6.15 4.79 23.95
N LYS A 132 5.04 4.06 23.91
CA LYS A 132 4.50 3.38 25.09
C LYS A 132 5.38 2.16 25.40
N GLY A 133 6.04 2.17 26.55
CA GLY A 133 6.81 1.03 27.05
C GLY A 133 5.99 0.13 27.98
N HIS A 134 6.60 -0.98 28.39
CA HIS A 134 6.02 -1.88 29.42
C HIS A 134 5.97 -1.14 30.77
N GLY A 135 4.83 -0.51 31.08
CA GLY A 135 4.55 0.15 32.37
C GLY A 135 4.96 1.62 32.53
N SER A 136 5.73 2.22 31.60
CA SER A 136 6.03 3.67 31.61
C SER A 136 6.36 4.24 30.23
N ARG A 137 6.26 5.57 30.09
CA ARG A 137 6.59 6.31 28.85
C ARG A 137 8.08 6.22 28.57
N LYS A 138 8.44 5.85 27.34
CA LYS A 138 9.82 5.94 26.85
C LYS A 138 9.98 7.06 25.84
N ARG A 139 11.10 7.75 25.93
CA ARG A 139 11.46 8.87 25.06
C ARG A 139 12.92 8.75 24.67
N ILE A 140 13.14 8.37 23.42
CA ILE A 140 14.46 8.36 22.79
C ILE A 140 14.72 9.77 22.26
N THR A 141 15.92 10.30 22.51
CA THR A 141 16.26 11.69 22.19
C THR A 141 17.57 11.77 21.43
N PHE A 142 17.46 12.07 20.14
CA PHE A 142 18.60 12.40 19.30
C PHE A 142 18.92 13.89 19.47
N LYS A 143 20.18 14.21 19.80
CA LYS A 143 20.67 15.57 20.02
C LYS A 143 21.50 16.03 18.82
N ALA A 144 21.64 17.33 18.65
CA ALA A 144 22.48 17.93 17.62
C ALA A 144 22.10 17.55 16.18
N VAL A 145 20.79 17.38 15.93
CA VAL A 145 20.25 16.91 14.65
C VAL A 145 20.23 18.02 13.58
N GLY A 146 20.15 19.29 13.98
CA GLY A 146 20.29 20.44 13.08
C GLY A 146 19.12 20.67 12.10
N LEU A 147 17.89 20.30 12.45
CA LEU A 147 16.72 20.38 11.56
C LEU A 147 16.04 21.76 11.51
N ASP A 148 16.33 22.66 12.47
CA ASP A 148 15.67 23.97 12.65
C ASP A 148 16.41 25.13 11.96
N ASP A 149 17.04 24.85 10.82
CA ASP A 149 17.82 25.79 10.02
C ASP A 149 17.02 26.49 8.90
N ASN A 150 15.70 26.30 8.89
CA ASN A 150 14.79 26.79 7.86
C ASN A 150 15.13 26.29 6.44
N ARG A 151 15.70 25.08 6.30
CA ARG A 151 15.85 24.35 5.03
C ARG A 151 15.04 23.05 5.05
N TRP A 152 14.92 22.44 3.87
CA TRP A 152 14.32 21.12 3.75
C TRP A 152 15.31 20.08 4.28
N HIS A 153 14.75 19.09 4.97
CA HIS A 153 15.44 17.92 5.48
C HIS A 153 14.56 16.68 5.30
N THR A 154 15.18 15.57 4.97
CA THR A 154 14.55 14.25 4.97
C THR A 154 15.13 13.44 6.12
N VAL A 155 14.25 12.92 6.97
CA VAL A 155 14.57 12.16 8.16
C VAL A 155 13.99 10.75 8.02
N VAL A 156 14.82 9.73 8.24
CA VAL A 156 14.41 8.33 8.35
C VAL A 156 14.65 7.90 9.79
N LEU A 157 13.58 7.54 10.49
CA LEU A 157 13.65 6.88 11.79
C LEU A 157 13.34 5.40 11.60
N ALA A 158 14.34 4.53 11.69
CA ALA A 158 14.18 3.07 11.61
C ALA A 158 14.21 2.45 13.01
N VAL A 159 13.27 1.54 13.28
CA VAL A 159 13.17 0.77 14.52
C VAL A 159 13.28 -0.71 14.14
N THR A 160 14.33 -1.37 14.62
CA THR A 160 14.59 -2.79 14.39
C THR A 160 15.21 -3.41 15.63
N GLY A 161 14.57 -4.46 16.16
CA GLY A 161 14.96 -5.06 17.44
C GLY A 161 15.16 -4.03 18.57
N CYS A 162 16.39 -3.94 19.09
CA CYS A 162 16.79 -3.00 20.15
C CYS A 162 17.32 -1.65 19.63
N TYR A 163 17.39 -1.47 18.32
CA TYR A 163 18.01 -0.30 17.70
C TYR A 163 16.94 0.67 17.24
N THR A 164 17.12 1.93 17.62
CA THR A 164 16.42 3.06 17.00
C THR A 164 17.46 3.90 16.29
N ILE A 165 17.34 3.98 14.97
CA ILE A 165 18.32 4.59 14.08
C ILE A 165 17.70 5.82 13.43
N LEU A 166 18.36 6.98 13.55
CA LEU A 166 17.96 8.23 12.92
C LEU A 166 18.97 8.62 11.84
N THR A 167 18.52 8.62 10.59
CA THR A 167 19.31 9.08 9.45
C THR A 167 18.72 10.38 8.91
N VAL A 168 19.56 11.40 8.74
CA VAL A 168 19.15 12.72 8.21
C VAL A 168 19.89 12.98 6.91
N ASP A 169 19.16 13.33 5.85
CA ASP A 169 19.69 13.70 4.53
C ASP A 169 20.72 12.69 3.99
N CYS A 170 20.46 11.39 4.14
CA CYS A 170 21.37 10.29 3.76
C CYS A 170 22.79 10.40 4.37
N GLY A 171 22.94 11.14 5.48
CA GLY A 171 24.17 11.25 6.23
C GLY A 171 24.43 10.04 7.13
N THR A 172 25.40 10.20 8.03
CA THR A 172 25.77 9.16 9.01
C THR A 172 24.60 8.88 9.96
N PRO A 173 24.19 7.61 10.15
CA PRO A 173 23.11 7.26 11.06
C PRO A 173 23.49 7.56 12.53
N LEU A 174 22.53 8.06 13.29
CA LEU A 174 22.61 8.18 14.75
C LEU A 174 21.87 6.98 15.35
N GLU A 175 22.59 6.13 16.06
CA GLU A 175 22.03 4.91 16.64
C GLU A 175 21.88 5.05 18.15
N GLU A 176 20.70 4.72 18.67
CA GLU A 176 20.43 4.62 20.10
C GLU A 176 19.99 3.18 20.42
N LEU A 177 20.65 2.56 21.40
CA LEU A 177 20.36 1.21 21.85
C LEU A 177 19.40 1.27 23.05
N GLU A 178 18.19 0.74 22.88
CA GLU A 178 17.15 0.75 23.89
C GLU A 178 16.39 -0.59 23.94
N ILE A 179 15.47 -0.71 24.90
CA ILE A 179 14.59 -1.88 25.00
C ILE A 179 13.71 -1.94 23.73
N PRO A 180 13.52 -3.14 23.15
CA PRO A 180 12.75 -3.31 21.93
C PRO A 180 11.38 -2.63 21.93
N PHE A 181 10.99 -2.17 20.75
CA PHE A 181 9.62 -1.73 20.53
C PHE A 181 8.66 -2.90 20.77
N PRO A 182 7.50 -2.67 21.43
CA PRO A 182 6.54 -3.73 21.71
C PRO A 182 6.03 -4.39 20.42
N ASP A 183 6.09 -5.71 20.37
CA ASP A 183 5.63 -6.53 19.25
C ASP A 183 4.11 -6.73 19.19
N ASN A 184 3.40 -6.21 20.19
CA ASN A 184 1.97 -6.40 20.41
C ASN A 184 1.23 -5.09 20.74
N LEU A 185 1.73 -3.95 20.26
CA LEU A 185 1.10 -2.65 20.51
C LEU A 185 -0.27 -2.57 19.81
N ASP A 186 -1.34 -2.67 20.59
CA ASP A 186 -2.72 -2.54 20.10
C ASP A 186 -3.03 -1.08 19.72
N THR A 187 -3.61 -0.90 18.54
CA THR A 187 -4.03 0.40 17.98
C THR A 187 -5.55 0.53 17.90
N THR A 188 -6.30 -0.42 18.46
CA THR A 188 -7.77 -0.39 18.51
C THR A 188 -8.25 0.87 19.21
N GLY A 189 -9.16 1.61 18.56
CA GLY A 189 -9.70 2.87 19.11
C GLY A 189 -8.68 4.00 19.20
N SER A 190 -7.53 3.88 18.54
CA SER A 190 -6.53 4.94 18.48
C SER A 190 -6.70 5.83 17.23
N THR A 191 -6.22 7.07 17.35
CA THR A 191 -6.35 8.11 16.32
C THR A 191 -5.00 8.77 16.08
N PHE A 192 -4.63 8.87 14.81
CA PHE A 192 -3.49 9.66 14.38
C PHE A 192 -3.85 11.13 14.38
N PHE A 193 -2.99 11.97 14.94
CA PHE A 193 -3.04 13.42 14.84
C PHE A 193 -1.77 13.90 14.14
N ILE A 194 -1.94 14.50 12.97
CA ILE A 194 -0.84 15.08 12.19
C ILE A 194 -0.60 16.50 12.70
N ALA A 195 0.68 16.89 12.74
CA ALA A 195 1.15 18.19 13.19
C ALA A 195 0.78 18.55 14.63
N SER A 196 0.30 17.62 15.48
CA SER A 196 -0.18 17.96 16.82
C SER A 196 -0.27 16.75 17.77
N ARG A 197 -0.60 17.01 19.04
CA ARG A 197 -1.00 16.03 20.08
C ARG A 197 -2.44 16.27 20.50
N ARG A 198 -3.39 16.36 19.55
CA ARG A 198 -4.84 16.64 19.78
C ARG A 198 -5.18 18.02 20.38
N ARG A 199 -4.24 18.68 21.04
CA ARG A 199 -4.39 20.00 21.66
C ARG A 199 -4.15 21.13 20.66
N TRP A 200 -4.93 22.21 20.78
CA TRP A 200 -4.84 23.39 19.91
C TRP A 200 -3.51 24.14 20.07
N ASN A 201 -2.96 24.15 21.29
CA ASN A 201 -1.63 24.70 21.58
C ASN A 201 -0.55 23.66 21.23
N GLY A 202 0.27 23.98 20.23
CA GLY A 202 1.41 23.14 19.83
C GLY A 202 1.27 22.48 18.45
N LEU A 203 0.49 23.09 17.54
CA LEU A 203 0.56 22.74 16.12
C LEU A 203 1.98 22.95 15.57
N PHE A 204 2.40 22.04 14.71
CA PHE A 204 3.67 22.15 13.99
C PHE A 204 3.66 23.38 13.09
N SER A 205 4.67 24.23 13.27
CA SER A 205 4.75 25.54 12.62
C SER A 205 5.46 25.54 11.27
N GLY A 206 6.10 24.42 10.92
CA GLY A 206 6.85 24.26 9.67
C GLY A 206 6.01 23.76 8.49
N LEU A 207 6.72 23.23 7.49
CA LEU A 207 6.12 22.59 6.32
C LEU A 207 6.39 21.09 6.36
N ILE A 208 5.38 20.27 6.07
CA ILE A 208 5.53 18.82 5.89
C ILE A 208 5.27 18.49 4.42
N ARG A 209 6.22 17.84 3.76
CA ARG A 209 6.13 17.37 2.38
C ARG A 209 5.80 15.88 2.30
N GLN A 210 6.32 15.10 3.24
CA GLN A 210 6.19 13.66 3.29
C GLN A 210 6.09 13.22 4.75
N LEU A 211 5.19 12.29 5.05
CA LEU A 211 5.12 11.58 6.32
C LEU A 211 4.60 10.17 6.05
N VAL A 212 5.50 9.20 6.09
CA VAL A 212 5.26 7.83 5.62
C VAL A 212 5.68 6.84 6.67
N LEU A 213 4.85 5.84 6.93
CA LEU A 213 5.17 4.66 7.74
C LEU A 213 5.46 3.49 6.80
N LEU A 214 6.64 2.89 6.91
CA LEU A 214 7.04 1.69 6.19
C LEU A 214 7.17 0.53 7.18
N PRO A 215 6.24 -0.44 7.18
CA PRO A 215 6.33 -1.62 8.04
C PRO A 215 7.48 -2.54 7.64
N GLY A 216 8.14 -3.16 8.62
CA GLY A 216 9.05 -4.30 8.45
C GLY A 216 10.35 -4.04 7.68
N SER A 217 10.72 -2.79 7.43
CA SER A 217 11.89 -2.46 6.62
C SER A 217 12.58 -1.19 7.08
N ASP A 218 13.91 -1.16 6.93
CA ASP A 218 14.71 0.07 6.97
C ASP A 218 14.59 0.81 5.63
N ALA A 219 13.83 1.91 5.64
CA ALA A 219 13.61 2.75 4.47
C ALA A 219 14.88 3.45 3.97
N THR A 220 15.96 3.48 4.75
CA THR A 220 17.23 4.13 4.38
C THR A 220 17.75 3.58 3.06
N SER A 221 17.70 2.26 2.87
CA SER A 221 18.15 1.60 1.63
C SER A 221 17.30 1.93 0.39
N GLN A 222 16.04 2.32 0.58
CA GLN A 222 15.13 2.68 -0.52
C GLN A 222 15.25 4.15 -0.92
N ILE A 223 15.75 4.99 -0.02
CA ILE A 223 15.81 6.45 -0.17
C ILE A 223 17.25 6.92 -0.42
N CYS A 224 18.25 6.15 0.01
CA CYS A 224 19.66 6.50 -0.04
C CYS A 224 20.49 5.46 -0.81
N PRO A 225 21.52 5.90 -1.57
CA PRO A 225 21.95 7.29 -1.74
C PRO A 225 21.04 8.06 -2.73
N SER A 226 20.84 9.35 -2.45
CA SER A 226 20.02 10.26 -3.27
C SER A 226 20.88 11.41 -3.79
N SER A 227 20.62 11.88 -5.01
CA SER A 227 21.26 13.07 -5.59
C SER A 227 20.78 14.37 -4.94
N GLU A 228 19.58 14.37 -4.34
CA GLU A 228 19.02 15.46 -3.55
C GLU A 228 18.61 14.97 -2.15
N PRO A 229 19.56 14.73 -1.22
CA PRO A 229 19.27 14.06 0.04
C PRO A 229 18.19 14.73 0.91
N ARG A 230 18.10 16.06 0.84
CA ARG A 230 17.14 16.92 1.58
C ARG A 230 15.69 16.84 1.11
N LEU A 231 15.47 16.27 -0.08
CA LEU A 231 14.16 16.15 -0.72
C LEU A 231 13.85 14.72 -1.17
N SER A 232 14.64 13.76 -0.69
CA SER A 232 14.47 12.34 -1.02
C SER A 232 13.08 11.88 -0.63
N ALA A 233 12.44 11.11 -1.51
CA ALA A 233 11.03 10.80 -1.44
C ALA A 233 10.80 9.30 -1.52
N LEU A 234 9.95 8.80 -0.61
CA LEU A 234 9.42 7.44 -0.64
C LEU A 234 7.95 7.46 -1.11
N SER A 235 7.15 8.38 -0.58
CA SER A 235 5.79 8.66 -1.05
C SER A 235 5.44 10.10 -0.72
N VAL A 236 5.12 10.91 -1.74
CA VAL A 236 4.69 12.30 -1.58
C VAL A 236 3.26 12.42 -2.08
N PRO A 237 2.35 13.07 -1.33
CA PRO A 237 0.98 13.27 -1.80
C PRO A 237 0.93 13.96 -3.16
N GLN A 238 0.10 13.44 -4.07
CA GLN A 238 -0.01 13.93 -5.45
C GLN A 238 -0.26 15.44 -5.54
N ALA A 239 -1.05 15.99 -4.60
CA ALA A 239 -1.30 17.43 -4.51
C ALA A 239 -0.02 18.29 -4.41
N LEU A 240 1.07 17.76 -3.82
CA LEU A 240 2.38 18.44 -3.73
C LEU A 240 3.29 18.20 -4.96
N LEU A 241 2.88 17.33 -5.88
CA LEU A 241 3.58 17.02 -7.13
C LEU A 241 3.02 17.83 -8.31
N HIS A 242 1.72 18.18 -8.33
CA HIS A 242 1.07 18.98 -9.40
C HIS A 242 1.23 20.49 -9.23
N LEU A 243 1.94 21.19 -10.12
CA LEU A 243 2.15 22.66 -10.04
C LEU A 243 0.82 23.44 -10.05
N PRO A 244 0.59 24.46 -9.18
CA PRO A 244 -0.39 25.49 -9.47
C PRO A 244 0.20 26.53 -10.43
N ILE A 245 -0.51 26.84 -11.51
CA ILE A 245 -0.25 27.99 -12.37
C ILE A 245 -0.39 29.25 -11.51
N LYS A 246 0.64 30.11 -11.50
CA LYS A 246 0.60 31.40 -10.82
C LYS A 246 0.40 32.51 -11.86
N PRO A 247 -0.77 33.16 -11.95
CA PRO A 247 -0.85 34.45 -12.61
C PRO A 247 -0.45 35.55 -11.60
N SER A 248 0.43 36.45 -12.00
CA SER A 248 0.50 37.79 -11.41
C SER A 248 -0.50 38.69 -12.15
N SER A 249 -1.31 39.42 -11.37
CA SER A 249 -2.14 40.60 -11.71
C SER A 249 -2.00 41.15 -13.14
N THR A 250 -3.06 41.43 -13.89
CA THR A 250 -4.19 42.33 -13.54
C THR A 250 -5.34 42.09 -14.54
N ASP A 251 -6.58 42.34 -14.09
CA ASP A 251 -7.84 42.39 -14.85
C ASP A 251 -8.60 41.07 -15.17
N LEU A 252 -9.84 40.99 -14.66
CA LEU A 252 -10.85 39.93 -14.87
C LEU A 252 -11.43 39.93 -16.31
N PRO A 253 -12.32 38.97 -16.72
CA PRO A 253 -12.57 37.60 -16.24
C PRO A 253 -12.61 36.55 -17.39
N LEU A 254 -12.38 35.27 -17.06
CA LEU A 254 -13.01 34.03 -17.58
C LEU A 254 -12.00 32.86 -17.58
N HIS A 255 -12.49 31.70 -17.15
CA HIS A 255 -11.75 30.48 -16.86
C HIS A 255 -11.02 29.90 -18.10
N PRO A 256 -9.73 29.50 -18.02
CA PRO A 256 -9.05 28.83 -19.14
C PRO A 256 -8.67 27.36 -18.84
N TYR A 257 -9.46 26.61 -18.07
CA TYR A 257 -9.15 25.18 -17.84
C TYR A 257 -10.33 24.20 -17.86
N GLU A 258 -11.48 24.61 -18.37
CA GLU A 258 -12.38 23.60 -18.95
C GLU A 258 -11.85 23.29 -20.35
N ALA A 259 -11.04 22.24 -20.46
CA ALA A 259 -10.76 21.66 -21.77
C ALA A 259 -12.09 21.12 -22.31
N GLU A 260 -12.73 21.87 -23.21
CA GLU A 260 -13.86 21.38 -23.99
C GLU A 260 -13.39 20.18 -24.81
N VAL A 261 -13.75 18.97 -24.38
CA VAL A 261 -13.52 17.76 -25.17
C VAL A 261 -14.58 17.71 -26.26
N ARG A 262 -14.17 17.99 -27.50
CA ARG A 262 -15.05 17.84 -28.68
C ARG A 262 -14.85 16.45 -29.27
N VAL A 263 -15.90 15.63 -29.22
CA VAL A 263 -15.92 14.30 -29.84
C VAL A 263 -16.51 14.43 -31.24
N THR A 264 -15.68 14.27 -32.28
CA THR A 264 -16.12 14.28 -33.67
C THR A 264 -15.84 12.94 -34.35
N ALA A 265 -16.81 12.47 -35.14
CA ALA A 265 -16.63 11.31 -35.99
C ALA A 265 -15.88 11.73 -37.27
N GLY A 266 -14.54 11.66 -37.23
CA GLY A 266 -13.72 11.41 -38.42
C GLY A 266 -13.12 12.60 -39.18
N MET A 267 -13.61 13.84 -39.02
CA MET A 267 -12.93 15.02 -39.59
C MET A 267 -12.10 15.75 -38.53
N SER A 268 -10.82 16.00 -38.85
CA SER A 268 -9.92 16.77 -37.99
C SER A 268 -10.42 18.22 -37.92
N PRO A 269 -10.76 18.75 -36.74
CA PRO A 269 -11.02 20.17 -36.59
C PRO A 269 -9.74 20.99 -36.87
N PRO A 270 -9.86 22.27 -37.26
CA PRO A 270 -8.71 23.17 -37.31
C PRO A 270 -8.12 23.33 -35.89
N CYS A 271 -6.80 23.42 -35.79
CA CYS A 271 -6.08 23.80 -34.58
C CYS A 271 -5.40 25.14 -34.85
N GLY A 272 -5.85 26.18 -34.16
CA GLY A 272 -5.20 27.48 -34.11
C GLY A 272 -5.11 27.99 -32.67
N HIS A 273 -4.68 29.24 -32.50
CA HIS A 273 -4.55 29.86 -31.16
C HIS A 273 -5.85 29.87 -30.34
N SER A 274 -7.02 29.85 -30.98
CA SER A 274 -8.32 29.77 -30.29
C SER A 274 -8.61 28.38 -29.72
N GLU A 275 -8.02 27.33 -30.29
CA GLU A 275 -8.21 25.93 -29.87
C GLU A 275 -7.00 25.40 -29.08
N GLU A 276 -6.00 26.24 -28.79
CA GLU A 276 -4.84 25.87 -27.98
C GLU A 276 -5.29 25.29 -26.63
N GLY A 277 -4.73 24.15 -26.25
CA GLY A 277 -5.10 23.42 -25.02
C GLY A 277 -6.38 22.57 -25.12
N HIS A 278 -7.09 22.58 -26.26
CA HIS A 278 -8.26 21.73 -26.45
C HIS A 278 -7.86 20.28 -26.75
N LEU A 279 -8.72 19.36 -26.34
CA LEU A 279 -8.57 17.93 -26.59
C LEU A 279 -9.55 17.46 -27.67
N TRP A 280 -9.02 16.76 -28.67
CA TRP A 280 -9.79 16.13 -29.73
C TRP A 280 -9.62 14.61 -29.67
N PHE A 281 -10.75 13.90 -29.54
CA PHE A 281 -10.76 12.44 -29.60
C PHE A 281 -11.29 11.97 -30.94
N ASN A 282 -10.44 11.26 -31.71
CA ASN A 282 -10.83 10.67 -32.98
C ASN A 282 -11.23 9.21 -32.77
N THR A 283 -12.52 8.93 -32.88
CA THR A 283 -13.09 7.59 -32.69
C THR A 283 -12.66 6.58 -33.77
N LEU A 284 -12.36 7.04 -34.99
CA LEU A 284 -11.91 6.17 -36.10
C LEU A 284 -10.43 5.80 -35.97
N LYS A 285 -9.59 6.75 -35.59
CA LYS A 285 -8.15 6.53 -35.37
C LYS A 285 -7.81 5.98 -33.98
N ARG A 286 -8.81 5.90 -33.08
CA ARG A 286 -8.63 5.55 -31.66
C ARG A 286 -7.51 6.36 -30.99
N GLY A 287 -7.39 7.63 -31.38
CA GLY A 287 -6.33 8.53 -30.96
C GLY A 287 -6.87 9.74 -30.22
N LEU A 288 -6.19 10.14 -29.15
CA LEU A 288 -6.44 11.39 -28.43
C LEU A 288 -5.37 12.39 -28.84
N PHE A 289 -5.79 13.62 -29.17
CA PHE A 289 -4.92 14.67 -29.66
C PHE A 289 -5.09 15.95 -28.84
N LEU A 290 -3.99 16.69 -28.64
CA LEU A 290 -3.94 17.99 -27.96
C LEU A 290 -3.51 19.06 -28.97
N CYS A 291 -4.25 20.18 -29.05
CA CYS A 291 -3.85 21.31 -29.90
C CYS A 291 -2.83 22.18 -29.17
N ASP A 292 -1.66 22.41 -29.78
CA ASP A 292 -0.61 23.29 -29.26
C ASP A 292 -0.71 24.74 -29.76
N GLY A 293 -1.81 25.06 -30.44
CA GLY A 293 -2.06 26.37 -31.05
C GLY A 293 -1.67 26.46 -32.54
N ILE A 294 -0.98 25.44 -33.08
CA ILE A 294 -0.57 25.38 -34.50
C ILE A 294 -0.92 24.03 -35.12
N VAL A 295 -0.72 22.92 -34.39
CA VAL A 295 -0.96 21.56 -34.85
C VAL A 295 -1.56 20.66 -33.76
N TRP A 296 -2.18 19.56 -34.18
CA TRP A 296 -2.66 18.51 -33.28
C TRP A 296 -1.53 17.53 -32.93
N LEU A 297 -1.13 17.47 -31.67
CA LEU A 297 -0.16 16.53 -31.11
C LEU A 297 -0.84 15.23 -30.65
N THR A 298 -0.27 14.06 -30.97
CA THR A 298 -0.81 12.77 -30.50
C THR A 298 -0.44 12.51 -29.04
N MET A 299 -1.44 12.23 -28.20
CA MET A 299 -1.27 11.90 -26.78
C MET A 299 -1.30 10.39 -26.50
N LEU A 300 -1.86 9.61 -27.42
CA LEU A 300 -1.82 8.14 -27.39
C LEU A 300 -0.75 7.67 -28.37
N GLN A 301 0.51 7.59 -27.91
CA GLN A 301 1.51 6.80 -28.60
C GLN A 301 1.16 5.32 -28.39
N VAL A 302 1.02 4.56 -29.47
CA VAL A 302 1.00 3.09 -29.40
C VAL A 302 2.24 2.69 -28.60
N LYS A 303 2.05 2.05 -27.45
CA LYS A 303 3.15 1.63 -26.57
C LYS A 303 4.11 0.76 -27.40
N GLU A 304 5.30 1.27 -27.69
CA GLU A 304 6.43 0.40 -28.00
C GLU A 304 6.75 -0.43 -26.75
N LYS A 305 7.05 -1.71 -26.96
CA LYS A 305 7.44 -2.67 -25.91
C LYS A 305 8.62 -2.07 -25.13
N LEU A 306 8.56 -2.14 -23.80
CA LEU A 306 9.64 -1.66 -22.92
C LEU A 306 10.95 -2.36 -23.31
N ASP A 307 11.95 -1.57 -23.72
CA ASP A 307 13.24 -2.02 -24.27
C ASP A 307 14.18 -2.67 -23.24
N TYR A 308 13.80 -2.61 -21.96
CA TYR A 308 14.51 -3.24 -20.85
C TYR A 308 13.88 -4.56 -20.38
N VAL A 309 12.84 -5.06 -21.06
CA VAL A 309 12.18 -6.33 -20.72
C VAL A 309 12.60 -7.39 -21.73
N GLU A 310 13.33 -8.40 -21.26
CA GLU A 310 13.68 -9.58 -22.05
C GLU A 310 12.46 -10.52 -22.14
N ASP A 311 12.11 -10.91 -23.36
CA ASP A 311 11.02 -11.86 -23.60
C ASP A 311 11.51 -13.29 -23.36
N HIS A 312 10.93 -13.97 -22.37
CA HIS A 312 11.37 -15.30 -21.98
C HIS A 312 10.58 -16.42 -22.67
N GLN A 313 9.25 -16.30 -22.71
CA GLN A 313 8.37 -17.34 -23.25
C GLN A 313 6.94 -16.82 -23.47
N ASP A 314 6.36 -17.18 -24.62
CA ASP A 314 4.92 -17.08 -24.84
C ASP A 314 4.15 -18.29 -24.26
N LEU A 315 3.12 -18.02 -23.47
CA LEU A 315 2.27 -19.03 -22.83
C LEU A 315 0.82 -18.89 -23.29
N PHE A 316 0.33 -19.90 -24.00
CA PHE A 316 -1.06 -19.96 -24.45
C PHE A 316 -1.95 -20.56 -23.37
N THR A 317 -2.86 -19.76 -22.83
CA THR A 317 -3.87 -20.20 -21.87
C THR A 317 -5.15 -20.65 -22.57
N ASN A 318 -5.99 -21.40 -21.86
CA ASN A 318 -7.17 -22.03 -22.46
C ASN A 318 -8.32 -21.03 -22.75
N SER A 319 -8.30 -19.84 -22.15
CA SER A 319 -9.28 -18.78 -22.35
C SER A 319 -8.72 -17.45 -21.88
N GLU A 320 -9.54 -16.37 -21.89
CA GLU A 320 -9.23 -15.14 -21.14
C GLU A 320 -8.78 -15.48 -19.71
N THR A 321 -7.61 -14.96 -19.33
CA THR A 321 -6.97 -15.19 -18.03
C THR A 321 -7.04 -13.90 -17.23
N PHE A 322 -7.71 -13.94 -16.09
CA PHE A 322 -7.90 -12.77 -15.22
C PHE A 322 -6.73 -12.53 -14.28
N ASP A 323 -6.04 -13.60 -13.89
CA ASP A 323 -4.96 -13.56 -12.91
C ASP A 323 -3.96 -14.70 -13.14
N ILE A 324 -2.71 -14.49 -12.74
CA ILE A 324 -1.63 -15.47 -12.84
C ILE A 324 -0.82 -15.45 -11.55
N GLU A 325 -0.73 -16.59 -10.87
CA GLU A 325 0.05 -16.74 -9.64
C GLU A 325 1.25 -17.66 -9.89
N VAL A 326 2.46 -17.18 -9.59
CA VAL A 326 3.71 -17.95 -9.70
C VAL A 326 4.19 -18.33 -8.29
N PHE A 327 4.41 -19.61 -8.04
CA PHE A 327 4.74 -20.10 -6.70
C PHE A 327 5.75 -21.25 -6.73
N HIS A 328 6.59 -21.31 -5.69
CA HIS A 328 7.61 -22.35 -5.55
C HIS A 328 7.22 -23.36 -4.48
N ILE A 329 7.25 -24.66 -4.83
CA ILE A 329 7.06 -25.74 -3.89
C ILE A 329 8.44 -26.31 -3.51
N PRO A 330 8.84 -26.23 -2.22
CA PRO A 330 10.11 -26.78 -1.75
C PRO A 330 10.29 -28.23 -2.19
N SER A 331 11.48 -28.59 -2.66
CA SER A 331 11.85 -29.93 -3.16
C SER A 331 11.17 -30.42 -4.45
N VAL A 332 10.30 -29.61 -5.07
CA VAL A 332 9.51 -30.03 -6.24
C VAL A 332 9.70 -29.12 -7.44
N GLY A 333 9.77 -27.80 -7.22
CA GLY A 333 10.07 -26.82 -8.26
C GLY A 333 9.10 -25.64 -8.29
N LEU A 334 9.27 -24.81 -9.33
CA LEU A 334 8.48 -23.62 -9.60
C LEU A 334 7.24 -23.96 -10.42
N PHE A 335 6.11 -23.32 -10.12
CA PHE A 335 4.83 -23.51 -10.77
C PHE A 335 4.16 -22.17 -11.07
N MET A 336 3.22 -22.19 -12.01
CA MET A 336 2.37 -21.06 -12.37
C MET A 336 0.92 -21.53 -12.51
N ALA A 337 -0.03 -20.82 -11.91
CA ALA A 337 -1.47 -21.07 -12.05
C ALA A 337 -2.14 -19.90 -12.77
N THR A 338 -3.10 -20.19 -13.65
CA THR A 338 -3.82 -19.17 -14.44
C THR A 338 -5.30 -19.18 -14.09
N ALA A 339 -5.90 -18.04 -13.76
CA ALA A 339 -7.33 -17.92 -13.47
C ALA A 339 -8.11 -17.74 -14.77
N ASN A 340 -8.55 -18.86 -15.37
CA ASN A 340 -9.19 -18.85 -16.67
C ASN A 340 -10.72 -18.71 -16.53
N ARG A 341 -11.29 -17.90 -17.42
CA ARG A 341 -12.73 -17.65 -17.54
C ARG A 341 -13.54 -18.89 -17.96
N ASP A 342 -13.05 -19.67 -18.92
CA ASP A 342 -13.81 -20.79 -19.51
C ASP A 342 -13.90 -21.97 -18.54
N SER A 343 -15.13 -22.31 -18.15
CA SER A 343 -15.42 -23.42 -17.25
C SER A 343 -15.30 -24.80 -17.87
N ASN A 344 -15.37 -24.92 -19.20
CA ASN A 344 -15.24 -26.20 -19.88
C ASN A 344 -13.78 -26.66 -19.95
N LEU A 345 -12.85 -25.72 -20.18
CA LEU A 345 -11.42 -26.00 -20.28
C LEU A 345 -10.68 -25.79 -18.96
N GLY A 346 -11.22 -24.91 -18.10
CA GLY A 346 -10.69 -24.64 -16.77
C GLY A 346 -9.36 -23.89 -16.75
N SER A 347 -8.86 -23.72 -15.53
CA SER A 347 -7.61 -23.05 -15.20
C SER A 347 -6.41 -23.97 -15.40
N GLY A 348 -5.37 -23.47 -16.08
CA GLY A 348 -4.12 -24.21 -16.30
C GLY A 348 -3.15 -24.07 -15.13
N ILE A 349 -2.47 -25.17 -14.82
CA ILE A 349 -1.29 -25.22 -13.96
C ILE A 349 -0.09 -25.61 -14.81
N TYR A 350 0.99 -24.86 -14.68
CA TYR A 350 2.23 -25.04 -15.39
C TYR A 350 3.35 -25.31 -14.38
N LYS A 351 4.27 -26.20 -14.74
CA LYS A 351 5.47 -26.50 -13.96
C LYS A 351 6.68 -25.99 -14.74
N TRP A 352 7.63 -25.42 -14.02
CA TRP A 352 8.92 -25.06 -14.58
C TRP A 352 9.78 -26.31 -14.77
N THR A 353 10.12 -26.59 -16.02
CA THR A 353 10.96 -27.71 -16.44
C THR A 353 11.93 -27.20 -17.51
N ASP A 354 13.22 -27.49 -17.35
CA ASP A 354 14.27 -27.19 -18.32
C ASP A 354 14.29 -25.72 -18.82
N GLY A 355 14.07 -24.77 -17.91
CA GLY A 355 14.16 -23.34 -18.20
C GLY A 355 12.90 -22.72 -18.81
N ARG A 356 11.76 -23.43 -18.82
CA ARG A 356 10.48 -22.94 -19.33
C ARG A 356 9.30 -23.47 -18.54
N PHE A 357 8.16 -22.80 -18.63
CA PHE A 357 6.90 -23.30 -18.11
C PHE A 357 6.25 -24.27 -19.11
N GLU A 358 5.98 -25.48 -18.65
CA GLU A 358 5.25 -26.50 -19.38
C GLU A 358 3.94 -26.81 -18.68
N ARG A 359 2.88 -27.04 -19.45
CA ARG A 359 1.56 -27.35 -18.89
C ARG A 359 1.62 -28.67 -18.12
N TYR A 360 1.28 -28.60 -16.84
CA TYR A 360 1.32 -29.73 -15.91
C TYR A 360 -0.06 -30.38 -15.74
N GLN A 361 -1.10 -29.58 -15.50
CA GLN A 361 -2.49 -30.06 -15.40
C GLN A 361 -3.49 -28.93 -15.66
N ASN A 362 -4.76 -29.27 -15.87
CA ASN A 362 -5.87 -28.33 -15.83
C ASN A 362 -6.75 -28.60 -14.61
N ILE A 363 -7.41 -27.56 -14.12
CA ILE A 363 -8.35 -27.60 -13.02
C ILE A 363 -9.66 -27.05 -13.53
N SER A 364 -10.74 -27.81 -13.43
CA SER A 364 -12.08 -27.34 -13.75
C SER A 364 -12.43 -26.19 -12.81
N THR A 365 -12.54 -24.97 -13.33
CA THR A 365 -12.85 -23.76 -12.57
C THR A 365 -13.99 -23.00 -13.23
N TYR A 366 -14.97 -22.54 -12.46
CA TYR A 366 -16.03 -21.69 -12.99
C TYR A 366 -15.66 -20.23 -12.83
N ASP A 367 -15.32 -19.55 -13.92
CA ASP A 367 -15.05 -18.10 -13.94
C ASP A 367 -14.07 -17.65 -12.84
N ALA A 368 -12.90 -18.31 -12.80
CA ALA A 368 -11.85 -18.06 -11.82
C ALA A 368 -11.36 -16.61 -11.94
N GLN A 369 -11.35 -15.86 -10.84
CA GLN A 369 -10.99 -14.44 -10.85
C GLN A 369 -9.57 -14.20 -10.32
N ALA A 370 -9.14 -14.99 -9.34
CA ALA A 370 -7.83 -14.84 -8.72
C ALA A 370 -7.30 -16.16 -8.13
N TRP A 371 -5.98 -16.30 -8.07
CA TRP A 371 -5.26 -17.38 -7.41
C TRP A 371 -4.42 -16.85 -6.25
N GLN A 372 -4.34 -17.61 -5.16
CA GLN A 372 -3.41 -17.32 -4.07
C GLN A 372 -2.73 -18.60 -3.58
N TYR A 373 -1.40 -18.62 -3.62
CA TYR A 373 -0.62 -19.70 -3.02
C TYR A 373 -0.38 -19.47 -1.52
N PHE A 374 -0.45 -20.54 -0.72
CA PHE A 374 -0.06 -20.53 0.69
C PHE A 374 0.34 -21.93 1.17
N THR A 375 1.06 -21.99 2.30
CA THR A 375 1.49 -23.25 2.91
C THR A 375 0.86 -23.42 4.29
N VAL A 376 0.31 -24.60 4.59
CA VAL A 376 -0.18 -24.95 5.92
C VAL A 376 0.85 -25.79 6.66
N GLY A 377 1.26 -25.35 7.85
CA GLY A 377 2.29 -26.02 8.66
C GLY A 377 1.94 -27.45 9.11
N LYS A 378 2.97 -28.23 9.46
CA LYS A 378 2.86 -29.64 9.92
C LYS A 378 1.93 -29.76 11.15
N LYS A 379 0.79 -30.43 10.98
CA LYS A 379 0.15 -31.20 12.05
C LYS A 379 0.23 -32.67 11.70
N VAL A 380 0.58 -33.48 12.70
CA VAL A 380 0.62 -34.94 12.64
C VAL A 380 -0.80 -35.46 12.39
N CYS A 381 -1.18 -35.53 11.12
CA CYS A 381 -2.01 -36.63 10.64
C CYS A 381 -1.03 -37.71 10.23
N VAL A 382 -1.18 -38.90 10.79
CA VAL A 382 -0.28 -40.02 10.56
C VAL A 382 -0.13 -40.21 9.04
N ASP A 383 1.11 -40.05 8.58
CA ASP A 383 1.67 -40.51 7.31
C ASP A 383 1.66 -39.65 6.02
N TYR A 384 1.70 -38.30 6.07
CA TYR A 384 2.08 -37.53 4.85
C TYR A 384 2.99 -36.32 5.15
N GLN A 385 4.16 -36.27 4.51
CA GLN A 385 5.06 -35.11 4.49
C GLN A 385 4.45 -33.98 3.63
N GLN A 386 4.30 -32.78 4.22
CA GLN A 386 3.90 -31.49 3.60
C GLN A 386 2.68 -31.53 2.66
N ASN A 387 1.53 -31.08 3.16
CA ASN A 387 0.36 -30.79 2.32
C ASN A 387 0.44 -29.35 1.79
N VAL A 388 0.43 -29.19 0.47
CA VAL A 388 0.37 -27.88 -0.22
C VAL A 388 -1.08 -27.57 -0.58
N ILE A 389 -1.56 -26.38 -0.23
CA ILE A 389 -2.93 -25.95 -0.52
C ILE A 389 -2.91 -24.67 -1.36
N LEU A 390 -3.61 -24.66 -2.48
CA LEU A 390 -3.90 -23.46 -3.28
C LEU A 390 -5.34 -23.03 -3.02
N LEU A 391 -5.53 -21.72 -2.83
CA LEU A 391 -6.85 -21.12 -2.70
C LEU A 391 -7.21 -20.51 -4.05
N LEU A 392 -8.38 -20.89 -4.57
CA LEU A 392 -8.99 -20.27 -5.72
C LEU A 392 -10.13 -19.36 -5.27
N TYR A 393 -10.10 -18.11 -5.74
CA TYR A 393 -11.22 -17.18 -5.63
C TYR A 393 -11.99 -17.12 -6.96
N SER A 394 -13.29 -17.42 -6.93
CA SER A 394 -14.22 -17.35 -8.06
C SER A 394 -15.47 -16.57 -7.66
N LYS A 395 -16.04 -15.77 -8.59
CA LYS A 395 -17.21 -14.91 -8.34
C LYS A 395 -18.28 -15.08 -9.43
N ARG A 396 -19.21 -16.04 -9.28
CA ARG A 396 -20.69 -15.80 -9.40
C ARG A 396 -21.59 -17.02 -9.24
N ILE A 397 -22.77 -16.71 -8.68
CA ILE A 397 -24.02 -17.47 -8.60
C ILE A 397 -24.69 -17.54 -9.98
N ALA A 398 -25.11 -18.73 -10.41
CA ALA A 398 -26.11 -18.90 -11.45
C ALA A 398 -27.07 -20.05 -11.06
N ASN A 399 -28.36 -19.71 -10.93
CA ASN A 399 -29.53 -20.58 -10.80
C ASN A 399 -29.31 -22.07 -11.13
N THR A 400 -29.16 -22.91 -10.11
CA THR A 400 -29.50 -24.34 -10.17
C THR A 400 -29.89 -24.82 -8.77
N ASP A 401 -30.96 -25.60 -8.68
CA ASP A 401 -31.66 -26.09 -7.48
C ASP A 401 -30.84 -27.02 -6.55
N SER A 402 -29.61 -26.67 -6.16
CA SER A 402 -28.86 -27.35 -5.08
C SER A 402 -27.67 -26.51 -4.58
N PRO A 403 -27.77 -25.84 -3.41
CA PRO A 403 -26.73 -24.92 -2.92
C PRO A 403 -25.61 -25.61 -2.12
N TYR A 404 -25.47 -26.93 -2.17
CA TYR A 404 -24.44 -27.65 -1.43
C TYR A 404 -23.82 -28.76 -2.26
N GLN A 405 -22.75 -28.42 -2.99
CA GLN A 405 -21.65 -29.37 -3.18
C GLN A 405 -20.40 -28.81 -2.53
N VAL A 406 -20.31 -29.00 -1.22
CA VAL A 406 -19.03 -29.13 -0.55
C VAL A 406 -18.46 -30.47 -1.02
N LEU A 407 -17.62 -30.46 -2.05
CA LEU A 407 -16.75 -31.62 -2.29
C LEU A 407 -15.68 -31.63 -1.20
N SER A 408 -16.04 -32.34 -0.13
CA SER A 408 -15.22 -32.89 0.93
C SER A 408 -14.48 -31.89 1.83
N THR A 409 -15.04 -31.76 3.05
CA THR A 409 -14.29 -31.83 4.31
C THR A 409 -13.24 -32.94 4.29
N CYS A 410 -12.20 -32.83 5.11
CA CYS A 410 -11.30 -33.93 5.44
C CYS A 410 -12.07 -35.19 5.90
N THR A 411 -12.46 -36.00 4.94
CA THR A 411 -12.71 -37.43 5.03
C THR A 411 -12.09 -37.98 3.77
N VAL A 412 -10.93 -38.60 3.94
CA VAL A 412 -10.35 -39.48 2.93
C VAL A 412 -11.37 -40.60 2.70
N ASN A 413 -12.19 -40.46 1.66
CA ASN A 413 -12.93 -41.56 1.08
C ASN A 413 -12.11 -42.05 -0.11
N GLU A 414 -11.77 -43.33 -0.13
CA GLU A 414 -10.92 -43.99 -1.13
C GLU A 414 -11.45 -43.92 -2.58
N HIS A 415 -12.65 -43.37 -2.81
CA HIS A 415 -13.33 -43.40 -4.09
C HIS A 415 -13.19 -42.15 -4.99
N THR A 416 -12.56 -41.05 -4.54
CA THR A 416 -12.22 -39.89 -5.40
C THR A 416 -10.74 -39.82 -5.80
N PHE A 417 -9.98 -40.89 -5.54
CA PHE A 417 -8.60 -41.04 -5.97
C PHE A 417 -8.53 -41.39 -7.47
N GLN A 418 -8.32 -40.40 -8.34
CA GLN A 418 -7.63 -40.70 -9.60
C GLN A 418 -6.14 -40.77 -9.32
N LYS A 419 -5.69 -42.01 -9.24
CA LYS A 419 -4.31 -42.47 -9.05
C LYS A 419 -3.42 -41.95 -10.17
N ALA A 420 -2.68 -40.87 -9.92
CA ALA A 420 -1.46 -40.57 -10.65
C ALA A 420 -0.28 -41.04 -9.79
N ASN A 421 0.47 -42.01 -10.31
CA ASN A 421 1.64 -42.60 -9.65
C ASN A 421 2.68 -41.51 -9.31
N ASN A 422 3.25 -41.57 -8.11
CA ASN A 422 4.40 -40.78 -7.62
C ASN A 422 4.34 -39.24 -7.76
N SER A 423 3.16 -38.65 -7.92
CA SER A 423 2.98 -37.20 -8.11
C SER A 423 2.65 -36.46 -6.82
N LEU A 424 3.23 -35.26 -6.69
CA LEU A 424 2.88 -34.22 -5.70
C LEU A 424 1.35 -34.08 -5.52
N LYS A 425 0.86 -34.04 -4.27
CA LYS A 425 -0.55 -33.78 -3.97
C LYS A 425 -0.77 -32.29 -3.69
N MET A 426 -1.43 -31.60 -4.63
CA MET A 426 -1.91 -30.22 -4.45
C MET A 426 -3.39 -30.25 -4.09
N PHE A 427 -3.75 -29.59 -2.99
CA PHE A 427 -5.13 -29.45 -2.54
C PHE A 427 -5.67 -28.09 -2.96
N PHE A 428 -6.93 -28.03 -3.39
CA PHE A 428 -7.58 -26.79 -3.83
C PHE A 428 -8.78 -26.50 -2.96
N TYR A 429 -8.84 -25.29 -2.39
CA TYR A 429 -10.00 -24.81 -1.63
C TYR A 429 -10.75 -23.74 -2.43
N TRP A 430 -12.07 -23.85 -2.41
CA TRP A 430 -13.01 -22.89 -3.01
C TRP A 430 -13.58 -22.02 -1.89
N SER A 431 -13.37 -20.70 -1.95
CA SER A 431 -14.11 -19.78 -1.10
C SER A 431 -15.06 -18.94 -1.95
N TYR A 432 -16.36 -19.01 -1.61
CA TYR A 432 -17.37 -18.11 -2.16
C TYR A 432 -17.49 -16.91 -1.22
N GLU A 433 -17.30 -15.69 -1.73
CA GLU A 433 -17.74 -14.49 -1.00
C GLU A 433 -19.26 -14.41 -1.09
N VAL A 434 -19.94 -14.61 0.03
CA VAL A 434 -21.31 -14.13 0.22
C VAL A 434 -21.16 -12.67 0.66
N PHE A 435 -21.48 -11.74 -0.24
CA PHE A 435 -21.67 -10.32 0.11
C PHE A 435 -22.99 -10.13 0.84
#